data_AF-A0A944SC36-F1
#
_entry.id   AF-A0A944SC36-F1
#
_cell.length_a   1.000
_cell.length_b   1.000
_cell.length_c   1.000
_cell.angle_alpha   90.00
_cell.angle_beta   90.00
_cell.angle_gamma   90.00
#
_symmetry.space_group_name_H-M   'P 1'
#
loop_
_entity.id
_entity.type
_entity.pdbx_description
1 polymer ?
#
loop_
_entity_poly.entity_id
_entity_poly.type
_entity_poly.pdbx_seq_one_letter_code
_entity_poly.pdbx_strand_id
1 'polypeptide(L)'
;MKKITKLFLVFVFVAIFSGCTDKKEKEVVSHDSLAGNNERIKAREKRIQEGSRYKPKPGVSWQWQLQGEVDTKFDVDVYDVDLEFAKVETIDQLHKKGIEVICYFSAGSWEDFRSDAKEFPKEAIGGPLEGWPDEHWLDISNYEKFASIMTARLDLAVTKGCDGVDPDNVHAYQAKSGFDISYEDQLIYNKWLADEAHKRNLSIGLKYDIEQVNELVDDFDFAVNENCFYYRECDKLLPFVEKNKAVFGVEYELETDEFCDKANKMNFSWLKMEYNLDGGRVSCQ
;
A
#
# COMPACT_ATOMS: atom_id res chain seq x y z
N MET A 1 -18.75 -16.54 -18.96
CA MET A 1 -18.97 -17.89 -19.53
C MET A 1 -18.74 -17.92 -21.03
N LYS A 2 -17.62 -18.50 -21.48
CA LYS A 2 -17.45 -19.03 -22.85
C LYS A 2 -16.70 -20.36 -22.72
N LYS A 3 -17.37 -21.46 -23.09
CA LYS A 3 -16.86 -22.84 -23.04
C LYS A 3 -15.88 -23.04 -24.19
N ILE A 4 -14.69 -23.58 -23.91
CA ILE A 4 -13.79 -24.14 -24.93
C ILE A 4 -13.58 -25.62 -24.63
N THR A 5 -13.80 -26.40 -25.66
CA THR A 5 -13.97 -27.84 -25.72
C THR A 5 -12.62 -28.56 -25.60
N LYS A 6 -12.56 -29.62 -24.77
CA LYS A 6 -11.43 -30.56 -24.68
C LYS A 6 -11.22 -31.27 -26.01
N LEU A 7 -10.02 -31.20 -26.56
CA LEU A 7 -9.53 -32.11 -27.61
C LEU A 7 -8.39 -32.94 -27.03
N PHE A 8 -8.63 -34.25 -26.90
CA PHE A 8 -7.62 -35.25 -26.55
C PHE A 8 -6.72 -35.49 -27.76
N LEU A 9 -5.42 -35.25 -27.62
CA LEU A 9 -4.40 -35.83 -28.49
C LEU A 9 -3.41 -36.61 -27.62
N VAL A 10 -3.36 -37.92 -27.85
CA VAL A 10 -2.38 -38.84 -27.27
C VAL A 10 -1.09 -38.69 -28.07
N PHE A 11 -0.04 -38.15 -27.46
CA PHE A 11 1.33 -38.23 -27.99
C PHE A 11 2.14 -39.24 -27.19
N VAL A 12 2.52 -40.31 -27.86
CA VAL A 12 3.53 -41.28 -27.42
C VAL A 12 4.89 -40.60 -27.54
N PHE A 13 5.57 -40.33 -26.42
CA PHE A 13 6.96 -39.88 -26.43
C PHE A 13 7.90 -41.06 -26.11
N VAL A 14 8.75 -41.36 -27.08
CA VAL A 14 9.88 -42.28 -26.99
C VAL A 14 10.94 -41.67 -26.07
N ALA A 15 11.37 -42.42 -25.05
CA ALA A 15 12.46 -42.03 -24.18
C ALA A 15 13.80 -42.09 -24.92
N ILE A 16 14.45 -40.95 -25.11
CA ILE A 16 15.86 -40.87 -25.49
C ILE A 16 16.62 -40.32 -24.27
N PHE A 17 17.41 -41.18 -23.66
CA PHE A 17 18.38 -40.78 -22.63
C PHE A 17 19.50 -39.99 -23.30
N SER A 18 19.59 -38.69 -23.00
CA SER A 18 20.82 -37.92 -23.18
C SER A 18 21.02 -37.10 -21.92
N GLY A 19 22.14 -37.35 -21.24
CA GLY A 19 22.46 -36.72 -19.97
C GLY A 19 22.69 -35.22 -20.12
N CYS A 20 22.05 -34.44 -19.26
CA CYS A 20 22.39 -33.04 -19.02
C CYS A 20 22.56 -32.84 -17.52
N THR A 21 23.73 -32.33 -17.18
CA THR A 21 24.23 -31.98 -15.86
C THR A 21 23.36 -30.96 -15.13
N ASP A 22 23.08 -31.22 -13.85
CA ASP A 22 22.54 -30.26 -12.90
C ASP A 22 23.40 -28.99 -12.86
N LYS A 23 22.91 -27.91 -13.49
CA LYS A 23 23.30 -26.55 -13.12
C LYS A 23 22.23 -26.01 -12.20
N LYS A 24 22.48 -26.11 -10.89
CA LYS A 24 21.90 -25.15 -9.94
C LYS A 24 22.42 -23.77 -10.33
N GLU A 25 21.57 -22.94 -10.92
CA GLU A 25 21.81 -21.50 -10.94
C GLU A 25 21.88 -21.04 -9.49
N LYS A 26 23.10 -20.77 -9.03
CA LYS A 26 23.31 -19.95 -7.84
C LYS A 26 22.96 -18.54 -8.26
N GLU A 27 21.85 -18.03 -7.74
CA GLU A 27 21.53 -16.61 -7.76
C GLU A 27 22.72 -15.86 -7.13
N VAL A 28 23.51 -15.18 -7.96
CA VAL A 28 24.66 -14.40 -7.51
C VAL A 28 24.11 -13.09 -6.99
N VAL A 29 23.72 -13.06 -5.72
CA VAL A 29 23.41 -11.82 -5.02
C VAL A 29 24.70 -11.00 -4.93
N SER A 30 24.67 -9.77 -5.46
CA SER A 30 25.85 -8.90 -5.49
C SER A 30 26.33 -8.57 -4.07
N HIS A 31 27.63 -8.34 -3.89
CA HIS A 31 28.18 -7.95 -2.58
C HIS A 31 27.59 -6.63 -2.05
N ASP A 32 27.25 -5.70 -2.95
CA ASP A 32 26.67 -4.40 -2.60
C ASP A 32 25.22 -4.53 -2.09
N SER A 33 24.39 -5.37 -2.71
CA SER A 33 23.03 -5.66 -2.22
C SER A 33 23.03 -6.39 -0.88
N LEU A 34 24.02 -7.26 -0.62
CA LEU A 34 24.18 -7.90 0.70
C LEU A 34 24.59 -6.90 1.79
N ALA A 35 25.43 -5.92 1.47
CA ALA A 35 25.83 -4.87 2.41
C ALA A 35 24.64 -3.94 2.75
N GLY A 36 23.88 -3.50 1.74
CA GLY A 36 22.67 -2.69 1.93
C GLY A 36 21.61 -3.38 2.79
N ASN A 37 21.35 -4.67 2.54
CA ASN A 37 20.42 -5.47 3.35
C ASN A 37 20.84 -5.52 4.83
N ASN A 38 22.13 -5.71 5.11
CA ASN A 38 22.63 -5.76 6.48
C ASN A 38 22.45 -4.44 7.23
N GLU A 39 22.54 -3.30 6.55
CA GLU A 39 22.28 -2.00 7.18
C GLU A 39 20.80 -1.79 7.48
N ARG A 40 19.91 -2.15 6.54
CA ARG A 40 18.46 -2.06 6.75
C ARG A 40 17.97 -2.98 7.87
N ILE A 41 18.48 -4.22 7.92
CA ILE A 41 18.17 -5.16 9.02
C ILE A 41 18.55 -4.57 10.38
N LYS A 42 19.78 -4.04 10.51
CA LYS A 42 20.24 -3.42 11.76
C LYS A 42 19.40 -2.20 12.14
N ALA A 43 19.03 -1.37 11.17
CA ALA A 43 18.18 -0.21 11.40
C ALA A 43 16.81 -0.62 11.92
N ARG A 44 16.20 -1.66 11.32
CA ARG A 44 14.92 -2.23 11.74
C ARG A 44 15.00 -2.83 13.15
N GLU A 45 15.99 -3.67 13.42
CA GLU A 45 16.19 -4.29 14.74
C GLU A 45 16.34 -3.23 15.84
N LYS A 46 17.14 -2.19 15.57
CA LYS A 46 17.31 -1.07 16.50
C LYS A 46 15.99 -0.34 16.75
N ARG A 47 15.24 -0.03 15.68
CA ARG A 47 13.93 0.65 15.77
C ARG A 47 12.95 -0.11 16.66
N ILE A 48 12.87 -1.42 16.47
CA ILE A 48 12.03 -2.32 17.28
C ILE A 48 12.49 -2.35 18.73
N GLN A 49 13.80 -2.45 18.97
CA GLN A 49 14.38 -2.42 20.31
C GLN A 49 14.05 -1.12 21.05
N GLU A 50 14.04 0.00 20.34
CA GLU A 50 13.69 1.32 20.87
C GLU A 50 12.16 1.53 21.03
N GLY A 51 11.34 0.56 20.60
CA GLY A 51 9.88 0.68 20.64
C GLY A 51 9.35 1.83 19.79
N SER A 52 10.06 2.19 18.72
CA SER A 52 9.74 3.33 17.88
C SER A 52 9.03 2.88 16.60
N ARG A 53 8.04 3.66 16.15
CA ARG A 53 7.34 3.40 14.88
C ARG A 53 8.25 3.72 13.70
N TYR A 54 8.03 3.03 12.59
CA TYR A 54 8.70 3.35 11.34
C TYR A 54 8.29 4.76 10.88
N LYS A 55 9.21 5.50 10.25
CA LYS A 55 8.96 6.82 9.71
C LYS A 55 9.72 6.93 8.40
N PRO A 56 9.11 6.56 7.26
CA PRO A 56 9.80 6.55 5.99
C PRO A 56 10.23 7.98 5.63
N LYS A 57 11.47 8.12 5.16
CA LYS A 57 12.03 9.41 4.77
C LYS A 57 11.81 9.66 3.28
N PRO A 58 11.82 10.93 2.85
CA PRO A 58 11.81 11.27 1.42
C PRO A 58 12.85 10.49 0.63
N GLY A 59 12.46 9.99 -0.54
CA GLY A 59 13.33 9.29 -1.48
C GLY A 59 13.58 7.80 -1.20
N VAL A 60 13.02 7.20 -0.16
CA VAL A 60 13.13 5.72 0.03
C VAL A 60 12.41 4.99 -1.09
N SER A 61 13.04 3.94 -1.64
CA SER A 61 12.46 3.15 -2.73
C SER A 61 11.30 2.29 -2.22
N TRP A 62 10.28 2.09 -3.04
CA TRP A 62 9.11 1.32 -2.61
C TRP A 62 8.53 0.44 -3.71
N GLN A 63 7.71 -0.53 -3.33
CA GLN A 63 6.89 -1.37 -4.18
C GLN A 63 5.46 -1.39 -3.67
N TRP A 64 4.48 -1.29 -4.58
CA TRP A 64 3.06 -1.43 -4.26
C TRP A 64 2.48 -2.63 -4.99
N GLN A 65 1.79 -3.52 -4.27
CA GLN A 65 1.11 -4.65 -4.87
C GLN A 65 -0.05 -5.12 -3.99
N LEU A 66 -1.28 -4.91 -4.48
CA LEU A 66 -2.51 -5.25 -3.74
C LEU A 66 -3.20 -6.51 -4.28
N GLN A 67 -2.82 -6.99 -5.46
CA GLN A 67 -3.42 -8.16 -6.08
C GLN A 67 -2.42 -9.29 -6.35
N GLY A 68 -2.93 -10.52 -6.33
CA GLY A 68 -2.16 -11.73 -6.64
C GLY A 68 -1.20 -12.15 -5.54
N GLU A 69 -0.25 -13.03 -5.89
CA GLU A 69 0.84 -13.41 -4.99
C GLU A 69 1.93 -12.33 -5.05
N VAL A 70 2.28 -11.78 -3.88
CA VAL A 70 3.27 -10.69 -3.77
C VAL A 70 4.62 -11.10 -4.36
N ASP A 71 5.08 -10.36 -5.37
CA ASP A 71 6.38 -10.57 -5.99
C ASP A 71 7.49 -9.95 -5.12
N THR A 72 8.19 -10.79 -4.36
CA THR A 72 9.23 -10.37 -3.42
C THR A 72 10.62 -10.21 -4.07
N LYS A 73 10.71 -10.18 -5.41
CA LYS A 73 12.00 -10.06 -6.11
C LYS A 73 12.62 -8.67 -6.06
N PHE A 74 11.83 -7.63 -5.81
CA PHE A 74 12.33 -6.25 -5.86
C PHE A 74 13.12 -5.93 -4.60
N ASP A 75 14.34 -5.41 -4.81
CA ASP A 75 15.21 -4.93 -3.74
C ASP A 75 14.93 -3.46 -3.47
N VAL A 76 13.90 -3.19 -2.67
CA VAL A 76 13.42 -1.84 -2.31
C VAL A 76 13.35 -1.67 -0.81
N ASP A 77 13.21 -0.44 -0.31
CA ASP A 77 13.20 -0.17 1.12
C ASP A 77 11.85 -0.49 1.77
N VAL A 78 10.76 -0.35 1.03
CA VAL A 78 9.39 -0.51 1.51
C VAL A 78 8.55 -1.33 0.54
N TYR A 79 7.72 -2.22 1.08
CA TYR A 79 6.62 -2.86 0.34
C TYR A 79 5.30 -2.42 0.95
N ASP A 80 4.33 -2.08 0.11
CA ASP A 80 2.94 -1.88 0.49
C ASP A 80 2.07 -2.98 -0.14
N VAL A 81 1.40 -3.74 0.72
CA VAL A 81 0.69 -4.99 0.38
C VAL A 81 -0.68 -5.05 1.05
N ASP A 82 -1.61 -5.81 0.48
CA ASP A 82 -2.95 -5.97 1.07
C ASP A 82 -2.92 -6.61 2.47
N LEU A 83 -3.57 -5.97 3.45
CA LEU A 83 -3.61 -6.40 4.84
C LEU A 83 -4.20 -7.79 5.03
N GLU A 84 -5.25 -8.18 4.31
CA GLU A 84 -5.91 -9.46 4.51
C GLU A 84 -5.21 -10.56 3.70
N PHE A 85 -4.93 -10.30 2.43
CA PHE A 85 -4.51 -11.32 1.47
C PHE A 85 -3.00 -11.58 1.42
N ALA A 86 -2.14 -10.64 1.84
CA ALA A 86 -0.71 -10.91 1.95
C ALA A 86 -0.43 -11.94 3.04
N LYS A 87 0.37 -12.98 2.77
CA LYS A 87 0.66 -14.01 3.78
C LYS A 87 1.67 -13.50 4.81
N VAL A 88 1.55 -13.94 6.06
CA VAL A 88 2.55 -13.60 7.11
C VAL A 88 3.94 -14.09 6.69
N GLU A 89 4.04 -15.25 6.05
CA GLU A 89 5.31 -15.77 5.55
C GLU A 89 5.96 -14.85 4.49
N THR A 90 5.16 -14.14 3.70
CA THR A 90 5.65 -13.15 2.74
C THR A 90 6.22 -11.94 3.47
N ILE A 91 5.51 -11.44 4.49
CA ILE A 91 5.96 -10.31 5.32
C ILE A 91 7.28 -10.67 6.01
N ASP A 92 7.36 -11.86 6.63
CA ASP A 92 8.59 -12.36 7.25
C ASP A 92 9.76 -12.47 6.27
N GLN A 93 9.49 -12.86 5.01
CA GLN A 93 10.51 -12.93 3.96
C GLN A 93 11.06 -11.54 3.59
N LEU A 94 10.19 -10.53 3.53
CA LEU A 94 10.58 -9.14 3.28
C LEU A 94 11.40 -8.58 4.45
N HIS A 95 10.97 -8.80 5.70
CA HIS A 95 11.73 -8.35 6.88
C HIS A 95 13.10 -9.00 6.98
N LYS A 96 13.27 -10.26 6.57
CA LYS A 96 14.58 -10.93 6.50
C LYS A 96 15.55 -10.25 5.52
N LYS A 97 15.04 -9.48 4.57
CA LYS A 97 15.84 -8.64 3.66
C LYS A 97 16.03 -7.20 4.21
N GLY A 98 15.46 -6.90 5.38
CA GLY A 98 15.45 -5.55 5.97
C GLY A 98 14.43 -4.61 5.34
N ILE A 99 13.51 -5.13 4.52
CA ILE A 99 12.46 -4.35 3.86
C ILE A 99 11.34 -4.11 4.87
N GLU A 100 10.90 -2.87 5.00
CA GLU A 100 9.76 -2.51 5.87
C GLU A 100 8.44 -2.75 5.13
N VAL A 101 7.39 -3.16 5.83
CA VAL A 101 6.10 -3.52 5.22
C VAL A 101 4.98 -2.60 5.70
N ILE A 102 4.33 -1.93 4.76
CA ILE A 102 3.07 -1.21 4.93
C ILE A 102 1.94 -2.15 4.51
N CYS A 103 0.83 -2.11 5.25
CA CYS A 103 -0.33 -2.94 4.98
C CYS A 103 -1.55 -2.07 4.61
N TYR A 104 -1.99 -2.21 3.36
CA TYR A 104 -3.16 -1.56 2.80
C TYR A 104 -4.48 -2.14 3.35
N PHE A 105 -5.43 -1.27 3.64
CA PHE A 105 -6.85 -1.63 3.79
C PHE A 105 -7.72 -0.41 3.48
N SER A 106 -8.96 -0.58 3.02
CA SER A 106 -9.86 0.56 2.93
C SER A 106 -10.37 0.97 4.31
N ALA A 107 -10.23 2.25 4.67
CA ALA A 107 -10.77 2.80 5.90
C ALA A 107 -12.02 3.67 5.67
N GLY A 108 -12.24 4.16 4.45
CA GLY A 108 -13.41 4.97 4.11
C GLY A 108 -14.45 4.26 3.25
N SER A 109 -14.24 2.99 2.89
CA SER A 109 -15.20 2.20 2.13
C SER A 109 -15.41 0.80 2.71
N TRP A 110 -16.54 0.22 2.35
CA TRP A 110 -16.94 -1.15 2.59
C TRP A 110 -16.69 -1.98 1.32
N GLU A 111 -16.00 -3.11 1.49
CA GLU A 111 -15.64 -4.06 0.45
C GLU A 111 -16.30 -5.41 0.76
N ASP A 112 -17.18 -5.91 -0.12
CA ASP A 112 -18.03 -7.07 0.15
C ASP A 112 -17.27 -8.40 0.33
N PHE A 113 -16.05 -8.46 -0.22
CA PHE A 113 -15.16 -9.62 -0.21
C PHE A 113 -14.28 -9.72 1.04
N ARG A 114 -14.25 -8.68 1.90
CA ARG A 114 -13.49 -8.71 3.15
C ARG A 114 -14.12 -9.66 4.16
N SER A 115 -13.29 -10.33 4.94
CA SER A 115 -13.75 -11.29 5.96
C SER A 115 -14.67 -10.67 7.02
N ASP A 116 -14.49 -9.38 7.32
CA ASP A 116 -15.26 -8.59 8.28
C ASP A 116 -16.47 -7.85 7.66
N ALA A 117 -16.74 -8.00 6.36
CA ALA A 117 -17.76 -7.23 5.64
C ALA A 117 -19.16 -7.32 6.27
N LYS A 118 -19.49 -8.43 6.94
CA LYS A 118 -20.79 -8.65 7.61
C LYS A 118 -20.92 -7.97 8.97
N GLU A 119 -19.82 -7.45 9.53
CA GLU A 119 -19.80 -6.77 10.82
C GLU A 119 -20.25 -5.31 10.71
N PHE A 120 -20.18 -4.73 9.51
CA PHE A 120 -20.59 -3.36 9.26
C PHE A 120 -22.10 -3.17 9.44
N PRO A 121 -22.53 -2.15 10.22
CA PRO A 121 -23.92 -1.73 10.26
C PRO A 121 -24.37 -1.26 8.87
N LYS A 122 -25.55 -1.70 8.43
CA LYS A 122 -26.06 -1.34 7.08
C LYS A 122 -26.24 0.16 6.90
N GLU A 123 -26.60 0.85 7.98
CA GLU A 123 -26.76 2.31 8.01
C GLU A 123 -25.45 3.09 7.89
N ALA A 124 -24.30 2.42 8.05
CA ALA A 124 -22.99 3.03 7.84
C ALA A 124 -22.50 2.88 6.40
N ILE A 125 -23.21 2.11 5.54
CA ILE A 125 -22.81 1.83 4.15
C ILE A 125 -23.63 2.71 3.21
N GLY A 126 -22.93 3.45 2.35
CA GLY A 126 -23.48 4.48 1.46
C GLY A 126 -23.57 4.05 0.00
N GLY A 127 -23.44 5.05 -0.87
CA GLY A 127 -23.41 4.88 -2.32
C GLY A 127 -22.13 4.19 -2.80
N PRO A 128 -22.17 3.61 -4.01
CA PRO A 128 -21.01 2.95 -4.60
C PRO A 128 -19.87 3.93 -4.84
N LEU A 129 -18.64 3.45 -4.74
CA LEU A 129 -17.43 4.14 -5.14
C LEU A 129 -17.41 4.27 -6.68
N GLU A 130 -17.02 5.43 -7.19
CA GLU A 130 -16.98 5.65 -8.64
C GLU A 130 -15.90 4.75 -9.28
N GLY A 131 -16.28 3.98 -10.30
CA GLY A 131 -15.41 2.98 -10.92
C GLY A 131 -15.45 1.59 -10.28
N TRP A 132 -15.95 1.46 -9.05
CA TRP A 132 -15.94 0.23 -8.26
C TRP A 132 -17.34 -0.06 -7.69
N PRO A 133 -18.24 -0.67 -8.48
CA PRO A 133 -19.66 -0.78 -8.12
C PRO A 133 -19.94 -1.71 -6.93
N ASP A 134 -19.00 -2.60 -6.60
CA ASP A 134 -19.11 -3.54 -5.47
C ASP A 134 -18.47 -2.99 -4.18
N GLU A 135 -17.92 -1.77 -4.23
CA GLU A 135 -17.31 -1.06 -3.11
C GLU A 135 -18.16 0.17 -2.78
N HIS A 136 -18.38 0.44 -1.50
CA HIS A 136 -19.33 1.46 -1.05
C HIS A 136 -18.73 2.39 -0.02
N TRP A 137 -18.99 3.70 -0.10
CA TRP A 137 -18.52 4.66 0.90
C TRP A 137 -19.07 4.36 2.30
N LEU A 138 -18.28 4.65 3.33
CA LEU A 138 -18.70 4.59 4.73
C LEU A 138 -19.11 5.97 5.25
N ASP A 139 -20.07 6.00 6.17
CA ASP A 139 -20.48 7.21 6.89
C ASP A 139 -19.45 7.61 7.96
N ILE A 140 -18.32 8.17 7.53
CA ILE A 140 -17.24 8.58 8.44
C ILE A 140 -17.66 9.71 9.40
N SER A 141 -18.77 10.41 9.16
CA SER A 141 -19.34 11.37 10.12
C SER A 141 -19.93 10.71 11.37
N ASN A 142 -20.18 9.39 11.31
CA ASN A 142 -20.63 8.56 12.43
C ASN A 142 -19.74 7.32 12.57
N TYR A 143 -18.42 7.51 12.42
CA TYR A 143 -17.45 6.41 12.34
C TYR A 143 -17.44 5.51 13.58
N GLU A 144 -17.91 6.00 14.74
CA GLU A 144 -18.01 5.21 15.97
C GLU A 144 -18.86 3.95 15.81
N LYS A 145 -19.77 3.91 14.82
CA LYS A 145 -20.58 2.73 14.49
C LYS A 145 -19.75 1.57 13.94
N PHE A 146 -18.62 1.84 13.30
CA PHE A 146 -17.72 0.84 12.72
C PHE A 146 -16.27 0.97 13.20
N ALA A 147 -15.99 1.86 14.15
CA ALA A 147 -14.67 2.09 14.71
C ALA A 147 -14.00 0.81 15.21
N SER A 148 -14.77 -0.11 15.81
CA SER A 148 -14.27 -1.40 16.28
C SER A 148 -13.68 -2.24 15.15
N ILE A 149 -14.24 -2.16 13.95
CA ILE A 149 -13.78 -2.89 12.75
C ILE A 149 -12.43 -2.33 12.29
N MET A 150 -12.31 -1.00 12.21
CA MET A 150 -11.04 -0.35 11.84
C MET A 150 -9.95 -0.62 12.87
N THR A 151 -10.27 -0.59 14.18
CA THR A 151 -9.30 -0.97 15.21
C THR A 151 -8.90 -2.44 15.14
N ALA A 152 -9.81 -3.34 14.76
CA ALA A 152 -9.50 -4.75 14.55
C ALA A 152 -8.61 -4.97 13.33
N ARG A 153 -8.78 -4.19 12.25
CA ARG A 153 -7.87 -4.17 11.09
C ARG A 153 -6.47 -3.68 11.50
N LEU A 154 -6.37 -2.65 12.33
CA LEU A 154 -5.08 -2.21 12.87
C LEU A 154 -4.44 -3.26 13.80
N ASP A 155 -5.22 -3.96 14.63
CA ASP A 155 -4.74 -5.08 15.45
C ASP A 155 -4.25 -6.26 14.60
N LEU A 156 -4.93 -6.53 13.48
CA LEU A 156 -4.48 -7.50 12.48
C LEU A 156 -3.15 -7.08 11.86
N ALA A 157 -2.98 -5.79 11.53
CA ALA A 157 -1.72 -5.29 10.97
C ALA A 157 -0.55 -5.53 11.94
N VAL A 158 -0.73 -5.26 13.24
CA VAL A 158 0.26 -5.59 14.27
C VAL A 158 0.54 -7.10 14.30
N THR A 159 -0.52 -7.91 14.30
CA THR A 159 -0.41 -9.38 14.41
C THR A 159 0.34 -9.98 13.22
N LYS A 160 0.18 -9.41 12.02
CA LYS A 160 0.88 -9.84 10.79
C LYS A 160 2.29 -9.27 10.68
N GLY A 161 2.68 -8.35 11.55
CA GLY A 161 4.02 -7.76 11.59
C GLY A 161 4.20 -6.51 10.74
N CYS A 162 3.12 -5.88 10.27
CA CYS A 162 3.21 -4.64 9.49
C CYS A 162 3.95 -3.54 10.27
N ASP A 163 4.78 -2.77 9.60
CA ASP A 163 5.51 -1.61 10.13
C ASP A 163 4.72 -0.30 9.94
N GLY A 164 3.74 -0.32 9.04
CA GLY A 164 2.80 0.76 8.78
C GLY A 164 1.51 0.29 8.15
N VAL A 165 0.59 1.23 7.94
CA VAL A 165 -0.68 1.00 7.24
C VAL A 165 -0.96 2.09 6.21
N ASP A 166 -1.59 1.69 5.09
CA ASP A 166 -2.12 2.58 4.04
C ASP A 166 -3.66 2.49 4.05
N PRO A 167 -4.34 3.29 4.89
CA PRO A 167 -5.79 3.33 4.92
C PRO A 167 -6.35 4.12 3.73
N ASP A 168 -7.02 3.43 2.80
CA ASP A 168 -7.61 4.06 1.62
C ASP A 168 -8.98 4.69 1.86
N ASN A 169 -9.44 5.47 0.89
CA ASN A 169 -10.74 6.13 0.83
C ASN A 169 -10.97 7.14 1.97
N VAL A 170 -9.90 7.70 2.52
CA VAL A 170 -9.92 8.67 3.63
C VAL A 170 -10.18 10.12 3.17
N HIS A 171 -11.01 10.30 2.13
CA HIS A 171 -11.36 11.60 1.52
C HIS A 171 -12.85 11.69 1.12
N ALA A 172 -13.72 10.95 1.81
CA ALA A 172 -15.13 10.77 1.47
C ALA A 172 -15.95 12.07 1.42
N TYR A 173 -15.54 13.14 2.11
CA TYR A 173 -16.21 14.46 2.03
C TYR A 173 -16.17 15.10 0.62
N GLN A 174 -15.24 14.65 -0.24
CA GLN A 174 -15.14 15.09 -1.63
C GLN A 174 -16.00 14.26 -2.58
N ALA A 175 -16.55 13.15 -2.11
CA ALA A 175 -17.20 12.14 -2.93
C ALA A 175 -18.74 12.18 -2.82
N LYS A 176 -19.41 11.54 -3.77
CA LYS A 176 -20.86 11.28 -3.71
C LYS A 176 -21.14 10.04 -2.86
N SER A 177 -20.77 10.10 -1.57
CA SER A 177 -20.88 9.00 -0.63
C SER A 177 -22.32 8.59 -0.30
N GLY A 178 -23.29 9.47 -0.54
CA GLY A 178 -24.66 9.30 -0.05
C GLY A 178 -24.87 9.81 1.38
N PHE A 179 -23.83 10.35 2.01
CA PHE A 179 -23.85 11.01 3.31
C PHE A 179 -23.44 12.49 3.18
N ASP A 180 -23.90 13.32 4.10
CA ASP A 180 -23.48 14.73 4.21
C ASP A 180 -22.24 14.81 5.09
N ILE A 181 -21.09 14.42 4.53
CA ILE A 181 -19.81 14.41 5.24
C ILE A 181 -19.16 15.78 5.04
N SER A 182 -18.90 16.50 6.14
CA SER A 182 -18.23 17.79 6.09
C SER A 182 -16.71 17.66 6.03
N TYR A 183 -16.03 18.75 5.68
CA TYR A 183 -14.58 18.87 5.77
C TYR A 183 -14.06 18.54 7.18
N GLU A 184 -14.77 19.00 8.22
CA GLU A 184 -14.37 18.77 9.61
C GLU A 184 -14.57 17.31 10.03
N ASP A 185 -15.64 16.66 9.57
CA ASP A 185 -15.87 15.23 9.85
C ASP A 185 -14.71 14.38 9.32
N GLN A 186 -14.19 14.71 8.12
CA GLN A 186 -13.02 14.04 7.57
C GLN A 186 -11.77 14.24 8.42
N LEU A 187 -11.51 15.47 8.88
CA LEU A 187 -10.36 15.75 9.76
C LEU A 187 -10.46 14.96 11.07
N ILE A 188 -11.64 14.92 11.68
CA ILE A 188 -11.89 14.18 12.92
C ILE A 188 -11.60 12.70 12.71
N TYR A 189 -12.14 12.12 11.64
CA TYR A 189 -11.96 10.70 11.33
C TYR A 189 -10.49 10.35 11.03
N ASN A 190 -9.82 11.14 10.19
CA ASN A 190 -8.44 10.90 9.78
C ASN A 190 -7.47 11.01 10.97
N LYS A 191 -7.69 12.00 11.86
CA LYS A 191 -6.91 12.15 13.10
C LYS A 191 -7.15 10.99 14.07
N TRP A 192 -8.41 10.58 14.24
CA TRP A 192 -8.73 9.41 15.06
C TRP A 192 -8.03 8.14 14.54
N LEU A 193 -8.04 7.93 13.23
CA LEU A 193 -7.41 6.76 12.62
C LEU A 193 -5.88 6.77 12.81
N ALA A 194 -5.24 7.94 12.65
CA ALA A 194 -3.81 8.11 12.90
C ALA A 194 -3.45 7.85 14.38
N ASP A 195 -4.25 8.38 15.31
CA ASP A 195 -4.08 8.13 16.74
C ASP A 195 -4.19 6.63 17.08
N GLU A 196 -5.16 5.92 16.50
CA GLU A 196 -5.34 4.48 16.70
C GLU A 196 -4.18 3.65 16.12
N ALA A 197 -3.62 4.03 14.97
CA ALA A 197 -2.43 3.40 14.41
C ALA A 197 -1.20 3.66 15.30
N HIS A 198 -1.02 4.88 15.78
CA HIS A 198 0.12 5.25 16.62
C HIS A 198 0.10 4.59 18.00
N LYS A 199 -1.09 4.38 18.60
CA LYS A 199 -1.26 3.58 19.83
C LYS A 199 -0.73 2.15 19.69
N ARG A 200 -0.72 1.64 18.47
CA ARG A 200 -0.22 0.30 18.08
C ARG A 200 1.22 0.32 17.58
N ASN A 201 1.89 1.47 17.65
CA ASN A 201 3.23 1.68 17.11
C ASN A 201 3.35 1.43 15.59
N LEU A 202 2.23 1.53 14.86
CA LEU A 202 2.21 1.50 13.40
C LEU A 202 2.47 2.92 12.87
N SER A 203 3.19 3.00 11.75
CA SER A 203 3.17 4.20 10.92
C SER A 203 1.89 4.26 10.08
N ILE A 204 1.48 5.45 9.64
CA ILE A 204 0.24 5.62 8.87
C ILE A 204 0.42 6.60 7.71
N GLY A 205 -0.12 6.24 6.55
CA GLY A 205 -0.15 7.06 5.33
C GLY A 205 -1.43 7.86 5.18
N LEU A 206 -1.32 9.11 4.72
CA LEU A 206 -2.47 9.87 4.22
C LEU A 206 -2.66 9.53 2.73
N LYS A 207 -3.71 8.76 2.42
CA LYS A 207 -4.03 8.35 1.05
C LYS A 207 -4.96 9.35 0.37
N TYR A 208 -4.50 9.93 -0.72
CA TYR A 208 -5.24 10.81 -1.63
C TYR A 208 -5.74 12.16 -1.10
N ASP A 209 -6.17 12.31 0.17
CA ASP A 209 -6.80 13.53 0.75
C ASP A 209 -5.91 14.78 0.75
N ILE A 210 -5.62 15.28 -0.45
CA ILE A 210 -4.61 16.28 -0.73
C ILE A 210 -5.05 17.68 -0.24
N GLU A 211 -6.35 17.95 -0.22
CA GLU A 211 -6.86 19.26 0.18
C GLU A 211 -6.75 19.48 1.70
N GLN A 212 -6.63 18.42 2.51
CA GLN A 212 -6.48 18.49 3.97
C GLN A 212 -5.04 18.32 4.46
N VAL A 213 -4.05 18.29 3.55
CA VAL A 213 -2.65 18.00 3.90
C VAL A 213 -2.12 18.97 4.96
N ASN A 214 -2.41 20.27 4.86
CA ASN A 214 -1.86 21.24 5.82
C ASN A 214 -2.34 21.00 7.25
N GLU A 215 -3.56 20.48 7.41
CA GLU A 215 -4.21 20.17 8.68
C GLU A 215 -3.85 18.79 9.23
N LEU A 216 -3.44 17.86 8.36
CA LEU A 216 -3.18 16.45 8.70
C LEU A 216 -1.70 16.07 8.68
N VAL A 217 -0.82 16.89 8.09
CA VAL A 217 0.60 16.53 7.90
C VAL A 217 1.34 16.29 9.22
N ASP A 218 0.86 16.77 10.36
CA ASP A 218 1.47 16.45 11.66
C ASP A 218 1.03 15.11 12.25
N ASP A 219 -0.15 14.62 11.88
CA ASP A 219 -0.75 13.39 12.39
C ASP A 219 -0.27 12.14 11.63
N PHE A 220 0.06 12.27 10.34
CA PHE A 220 0.48 11.15 9.48
C PHE A 220 2.01 11.03 9.35
N ASP A 221 2.53 9.84 9.08
CA ASP A 221 3.98 9.58 8.96
C ASP A 221 4.50 9.63 7.52
N PHE A 222 3.60 9.50 6.53
CA PHE A 222 3.87 9.61 5.10
C PHE A 222 2.59 9.91 4.32
N ALA A 223 2.71 10.14 3.02
CA ALA A 223 1.58 10.24 2.10
C ALA A 223 1.66 9.17 1.01
N VAL A 224 0.49 8.75 0.51
CA VAL A 224 0.34 7.92 -0.67
C VAL A 224 -0.62 8.64 -1.62
N ASN A 225 -0.27 8.75 -2.89
CA ASN A 225 -1.14 9.40 -3.87
C ASN A 225 -1.09 8.74 -5.25
N GLU A 226 -2.16 8.91 -6.01
CA GLU A 226 -2.34 8.38 -7.35
C GLU A 226 -2.63 9.54 -8.31
N ASN A 227 -1.91 9.60 -9.43
CA ASN A 227 -2.13 10.52 -10.54
C ASN A 227 -1.98 12.03 -10.24
N CYS A 228 -1.29 12.48 -9.17
CA CYS A 228 -1.17 13.92 -8.93
C CYS A 228 -0.47 14.68 -10.07
N PHE A 229 0.41 14.05 -10.87
CA PHE A 229 1.03 14.75 -12.00
C PHE A 229 0.05 14.92 -13.14
N TYR A 230 -0.78 13.90 -13.41
CA TYR A 230 -1.89 13.98 -14.34
C TYR A 230 -2.88 15.09 -13.96
N TYR A 231 -3.26 15.18 -12.68
CA TYR A 231 -4.18 16.22 -12.19
C TYR A 231 -3.52 17.58 -11.89
N ARG A 232 -2.18 17.65 -11.93
CA ARG A 232 -1.37 18.85 -11.63
C ARG A 232 -1.56 19.37 -10.21
N GLU A 233 -1.50 18.47 -9.24
CA GLU A 233 -1.76 18.76 -7.82
C GLU A 233 -0.63 18.30 -6.87
N CYS A 234 0.45 17.73 -7.41
CA CYS A 234 1.57 17.19 -6.59
C CYS A 234 2.21 18.20 -5.63
N ASP A 235 2.19 19.50 -5.94
CA ASP A 235 2.78 20.54 -5.08
C ASP A 235 2.12 20.56 -3.69
N LYS A 236 0.86 20.14 -3.59
CA LYS A 236 0.13 20.08 -2.32
C LYS A 236 0.66 18.99 -1.37
N LEU A 237 1.46 18.04 -1.86
CA LEU A 237 2.11 17.00 -1.05
C LEU A 237 3.48 17.41 -0.50
N LEU A 238 4.06 18.53 -0.98
CA LEU A 238 5.36 19.02 -0.51
C LEU A 238 5.47 19.23 1.01
N PRO A 239 4.40 19.60 1.77
CA PRO A 239 4.48 19.70 3.22
C PRO A 239 4.98 18.42 3.91
N PHE A 240 4.72 17.22 3.35
CA PHE A 240 5.27 15.97 3.87
C PHE A 240 6.79 15.94 3.72
N VAL A 241 7.32 16.26 2.54
CA VAL A 241 8.77 16.29 2.28
C VAL A 241 9.46 17.36 3.12
N GLU A 242 8.85 18.54 3.27
CA GLU A 242 9.35 19.62 4.14
C GLU A 242 9.45 19.20 5.61
N LYS A 243 8.57 18.30 6.06
CA LYS A 243 8.62 17.67 7.39
C LYS A 243 9.44 16.38 7.43
N ASN A 244 10.22 16.10 6.39
CA ASN A 244 11.05 14.90 6.25
C ASN A 244 10.24 13.59 6.35
N LYS A 245 9.08 13.56 5.70
CA LYS A 245 8.19 12.40 5.57
C LYS A 245 8.11 11.96 4.11
N ALA A 246 8.09 10.66 3.87
CA ALA A 246 8.02 10.13 2.51
C ALA A 246 6.69 10.49 1.82
N VAL A 247 6.77 10.61 0.49
CA VAL A 247 5.61 10.70 -0.39
C VAL A 247 5.76 9.57 -1.40
N PHE A 248 4.90 8.58 -1.30
CA PHE A 248 4.78 7.48 -2.25
C PHE A 248 3.69 7.82 -3.25
N GLY A 249 3.85 7.39 -4.49
CA GLY A 249 2.72 7.46 -5.42
C GLY A 249 2.96 6.88 -6.78
N VAL A 250 1.89 6.85 -7.56
CA VAL A 250 1.86 6.22 -8.88
C VAL A 250 1.21 7.09 -9.92
N GLU A 251 1.68 7.01 -11.16
CA GLU A 251 0.95 7.47 -12.34
C GLU A 251 0.44 6.25 -13.13
N TYR A 252 -0.82 6.30 -13.53
CA TYR A 252 -1.43 5.35 -14.46
C TYR A 252 -1.54 5.93 -15.87
N GLU A 253 -1.77 7.25 -15.98
CA GLU A 253 -2.13 7.88 -17.26
C GLU A 253 -0.92 8.37 -18.05
N LEU A 254 0.12 8.86 -17.36
CA LEU A 254 1.28 9.49 -17.99
C LEU A 254 2.41 8.51 -18.29
N GLU A 255 3.22 8.80 -19.30
CA GLU A 255 4.47 8.10 -19.56
C GLU A 255 5.61 8.60 -18.66
N THR A 256 6.59 7.72 -18.37
CA THR A 256 7.64 8.00 -17.38
C THR A 256 8.46 9.27 -17.66
N ASP A 257 8.67 9.63 -18.92
CA ASP A 257 9.40 10.85 -19.31
C ASP A 257 8.60 12.14 -19.06
N GLU A 258 7.29 12.04 -18.82
CA GLU A 258 6.43 13.20 -18.52
C GLU A 258 6.47 13.61 -17.05
N PHE A 259 6.76 12.68 -16.14
CA PHE A 259 6.66 12.90 -14.69
C PHE A 259 7.90 12.51 -13.86
N CYS A 260 8.73 11.55 -14.27
CA CYS A 260 9.80 11.05 -13.38
C CYS A 260 10.83 12.12 -12.99
N ASP A 261 11.24 12.97 -13.92
CA ASP A 261 12.16 14.08 -13.63
C ASP A 261 11.58 15.07 -12.61
N LYS A 262 10.26 15.25 -12.59
CA LYS A 262 9.57 16.13 -11.64
C LYS A 262 9.48 15.45 -10.27
N ALA A 263 9.03 14.20 -10.23
CA ALA A 263 8.95 13.40 -9.01
C ALA A 263 10.29 13.34 -8.28
N ASN A 264 11.37 13.05 -9.00
CA ASN A 264 12.72 12.98 -8.43
C ASN A 264 13.19 14.33 -7.87
N LYS A 265 12.87 15.45 -8.53
CA LYS A 265 13.19 16.80 -8.02
C LYS A 265 12.40 17.17 -6.77
N MET A 266 11.19 16.63 -6.62
CA MET A 266 10.35 16.79 -5.42
C MET A 266 10.71 15.80 -4.31
N ASN A 267 11.67 14.91 -4.54
CA ASN A 267 12.08 13.82 -3.64
C ASN A 267 10.92 12.86 -3.31
N PHE A 268 10.02 12.68 -4.28
CA PHE A 268 8.93 11.72 -4.23
C PHE A 268 9.41 10.36 -4.72
N SER A 269 8.85 9.30 -4.16
CA SER A 269 9.12 7.93 -4.56
C SER A 269 7.97 7.47 -5.46
N TRP A 270 8.20 7.51 -6.78
CA TRP A 270 7.11 7.41 -7.76
C TRP A 270 7.27 6.24 -8.73
N LEU A 271 6.14 5.61 -9.08
CA LEU A 271 6.07 4.47 -10.02
C LEU A 271 5.12 4.77 -11.19
N LYS A 272 5.40 4.21 -12.37
CA LYS A 272 4.38 3.93 -13.38
C LYS A 272 3.81 2.54 -13.11
N MET A 273 2.49 2.42 -13.02
CA MET A 273 1.80 1.16 -12.78
C MET A 273 0.54 1.04 -13.64
N GLU A 274 -0.06 -0.15 -13.64
CA GLU A 274 -1.38 -0.43 -14.20
C GLU A 274 -2.42 -0.51 -13.06
N TYR A 275 -3.68 -0.22 -13.36
CA TYR A 275 -4.78 -0.19 -12.37
C TYR A 275 -5.04 -1.52 -11.64
N ASN A 276 -4.54 -2.64 -12.16
CA ASN A 276 -4.76 -3.95 -11.54
C ASN A 276 -3.83 -4.23 -10.35
N LEU A 277 -2.79 -3.42 -10.14
CA LEU A 277 -1.87 -3.50 -8.99
C LEU A 277 -1.36 -4.92 -8.69
N ASP A 278 -1.04 -5.67 -9.75
CA ASP A 278 -0.57 -7.07 -9.70
C ASP A 278 0.96 -7.21 -9.53
N GLY A 279 1.64 -6.09 -9.29
CA GLY A 279 3.08 -6.00 -9.04
C GLY A 279 3.90 -5.43 -10.20
N GLY A 280 3.30 -5.21 -11.38
CA GLY A 280 3.95 -4.52 -12.49
C GLY A 280 4.34 -3.08 -12.14
N ARG A 281 5.60 -2.69 -12.42
CA ARG A 281 6.13 -1.34 -12.14
C ARG A 281 7.13 -0.86 -13.19
N VAL A 282 7.26 0.46 -13.31
CA VAL A 282 8.49 1.14 -13.73
C VAL A 282 8.83 2.21 -12.70
N SER A 283 10.04 2.14 -12.15
CA SER A 283 10.53 3.05 -11.10
C SER A 283 11.08 4.34 -11.73
N CYS A 284 10.82 5.50 -11.12
CA CYS A 284 11.53 6.75 -11.48
C CYS A 284 12.95 6.83 -10.91
N GLN A 285 13.26 5.96 -9.94
CA GLN A 285 14.56 5.82 -9.28
C GLN A 285 15.27 4.55 -9.76
#